data_AF-A0AAX3WPZ3-F1
#
_entry.id   AF-A0AAX3WPZ3-F1
#
_cell.length_a   1.000
_cell.length_b   1.000
_cell.length_c   1.000
_cell.angle_alpha   90.00
_cell.angle_beta   90.00
_cell.angle_gamma   90.00
#
_symmetry.space_group_name_H-M   'P 1'
#
loop_
_entity.id
_entity.type
_entity.pdbx_description
1 polymer ?
#
loop_
_entity_poly.entity_id
_entity_poly.type
_entity_poly.pdbx_seq_one_letter_code
_entity_poly.pdbx_strand_id
1 'polypeptide(L)'
;MTTVNTSITLKKGDVLKHTFLKVLPGTGAIELARKYFPPNVEYHDALEIASALIDGHFEGVDDPKVRRCAHCGYYYRDITKNNSSITCCKQCASGKDIVLKAWRREVRKVGKVRRLTWLDLHYASSYKGESFEYPFWSSDWHMFEYDRKRKVYSFGDDFEQYVAQQKRKAEIGGKRKTPERIDYDGYNAPRNIHVKLGGHVGCGKVTVIKQSREKIEAELLARYGAKKLQQERVRAQMAALGRYKI
;
A
#
# COMPACT_ATOMS: atom_id res chain seq x y z
N MET A 1 24.03 17.19 -15.48
CA MET A 1 23.00 16.14 -15.38
C MET A 1 21.64 16.82 -15.40
N THR A 2 20.96 16.81 -16.55
CA THR A 2 19.63 17.38 -16.72
C THR A 2 18.62 16.54 -15.93
N THR A 3 18.03 17.13 -14.90
CA THR A 3 16.92 16.53 -14.16
C THR A 3 15.70 16.51 -15.08
N VAL A 4 15.49 15.39 -15.77
CA VAL A 4 14.25 15.17 -16.52
C VAL A 4 13.12 15.10 -15.50
N ASN A 5 12.39 16.21 -15.35
CA ASN A 5 11.16 16.28 -14.58
C ASN A 5 10.11 15.38 -15.24
N THR A 6 10.15 14.10 -14.90
CA THR A 6 9.20 13.09 -15.36
C THR A 6 7.98 13.08 -14.45
N SER A 7 7.28 14.21 -14.32
CA SER A 7 5.85 14.16 -14.00
C SER A 7 5.08 13.73 -15.25
N ILE A 8 5.40 12.55 -15.78
CA ILE A 8 4.68 11.98 -16.93
C ILE A 8 3.33 11.53 -16.37
N THR A 9 2.34 12.40 -16.51
CA THR A 9 0.94 12.11 -16.23
C THR A 9 0.41 11.25 -17.37
N LEU A 10 0.20 9.96 -17.10
CA LEU A 10 -0.46 9.07 -18.05
C LEU A 10 -1.86 9.61 -18.34
N LYS A 11 -2.15 9.87 -19.61
CA LYS A 11 -3.48 10.31 -20.05
C LYS A 11 -4.45 9.14 -19.93
N LYS A 12 -5.75 9.43 -19.81
CA LYS A 12 -6.80 8.40 -19.89
C LYS A 12 -6.61 7.64 -21.22
N GLY A 13 -6.29 6.34 -21.16
CA GLY A 13 -6.05 5.49 -22.32
C GLY A 13 -4.64 4.89 -22.43
N ASP A 14 -3.62 5.44 -21.75
CA ASP A 14 -2.26 4.90 -21.88
C ASP A 14 -2.07 3.52 -21.22
N VAL A 15 -2.97 3.14 -20.31
CA VAL A 15 -3.02 1.79 -19.72
C VAL A 15 -3.43 0.74 -20.77
N LEU A 16 -4.20 1.12 -21.79
CA LEU A 16 -4.61 0.22 -22.87
C LEU A 16 -3.42 -0.13 -23.78
N LYS A 17 -2.52 0.82 -24.01
CA LYS A 17 -1.28 0.59 -24.77
C LYS A 17 -0.39 -0.46 -24.08
N HIS A 18 -0.29 -0.41 -22.75
CA HIS A 18 0.51 -1.36 -21.96
C HIS A 18 -0.11 -2.75 -21.83
N THR A 19 -1.43 -2.83 -21.90
CA THR A 19 -2.16 -4.11 -21.76
C THR A 19 -2.41 -4.80 -23.10
N PHE A 20 -2.07 -4.15 -24.23
CA PHE A 20 -2.29 -4.65 -25.60
C PHE A 20 -3.73 -5.15 -25.86
N LEU A 21 -4.72 -4.60 -25.15
CA LEU A 21 -6.13 -5.04 -25.23
C LEU A 21 -6.36 -6.54 -24.95
N LYS A 22 -5.40 -7.26 -24.36
CA LYS A 22 -5.52 -8.71 -24.06
C LYS A 22 -6.36 -9.02 -22.82
N VAL A 23 -7.04 -8.02 -22.26
CA VAL A 23 -7.75 -8.14 -20.97
C VAL A 23 -9.22 -8.44 -21.23
N LEU A 24 -9.72 -9.50 -20.59
CA LEU A 24 -11.13 -9.87 -20.65
C LEU A 24 -12.06 -8.70 -20.23
N PRO A 25 -13.25 -8.58 -20.82
CA PRO A 25 -14.20 -7.55 -20.45
C PRO A 25 -14.61 -7.69 -18.99
N GLY A 26 -14.63 -6.57 -18.27
CA GLY A 26 -15.11 -6.54 -16.88
C GLY A 26 -16.64 -6.61 -16.80
N THR A 27 -17.17 -6.90 -15.62
CA THR A 27 -18.61 -7.14 -15.39
C THR A 27 -19.51 -6.02 -15.92
N GLY A 28 -19.17 -4.75 -15.69
CA GLY A 28 -19.97 -3.63 -16.18
C GLY A 28 -19.98 -3.46 -17.70
N ALA A 29 -18.95 -3.95 -18.39
CA ALA A 29 -18.93 -3.99 -19.86
C ALA A 29 -19.81 -5.15 -20.38
N ILE A 30 -19.77 -6.30 -19.72
CA ILE A 30 -20.63 -7.45 -20.03
C ILE A 30 -22.11 -7.10 -19.81
N GLU A 31 -22.43 -6.40 -18.71
CA GLU A 31 -23.80 -5.94 -18.42
C GLU A 31 -24.32 -4.95 -19.46
N LEU A 32 -23.46 -4.06 -19.97
CA LEU A 32 -23.84 -3.17 -21.06
C LEU A 32 -24.08 -3.96 -22.34
N ALA A 33 -23.14 -4.83 -22.72
CA ALA A 33 -23.24 -5.66 -23.91
C ALA A 33 -24.51 -6.51 -23.91
N ARG A 34 -24.84 -7.17 -22.78
CA ARG A 34 -26.06 -7.98 -22.61
C ARG A 34 -27.37 -7.24 -22.92
N LYS A 35 -27.39 -5.90 -22.89
CA LYS A 35 -28.60 -5.13 -23.26
C LYS A 35 -28.84 -5.09 -24.76
N TYR A 36 -27.78 -5.23 -25.55
CA TYR A 36 -27.83 -5.17 -27.01
C TYR A 36 -27.86 -6.54 -27.67
N PHE A 37 -27.60 -7.62 -26.91
CA PHE A 37 -27.73 -8.99 -27.40
C PHE A 37 -29.11 -9.57 -27.06
N PRO A 38 -29.98 -9.82 -28.06
CA PRO A 38 -31.18 -10.63 -27.87
C PRO A 38 -30.86 -12.05 -27.34
N PRO A 39 -31.83 -12.74 -26.72
CA PRO A 39 -31.62 -14.08 -26.18
C PRO A 39 -31.37 -15.18 -27.24
N ASN A 40 -31.78 -14.98 -28.50
CA ASN A 40 -31.66 -15.97 -29.59
C ASN A 40 -30.96 -15.40 -30.83
N VAL A 41 -29.81 -14.77 -30.65
CA VAL A 41 -29.05 -14.16 -31.75
C VAL A 41 -28.27 -15.22 -32.51
N GLU A 42 -28.37 -15.21 -33.84
CA GLU A 42 -27.49 -16.01 -34.69
C GLU A 42 -26.03 -15.58 -34.54
N TYR A 43 -25.09 -16.52 -34.65
CA TYR A 43 -23.68 -16.24 -34.40
C TYR A 43 -23.12 -15.09 -35.26
N HIS A 44 -23.55 -14.98 -36.52
CA HIS A 44 -23.10 -13.93 -37.43
C HIS A 44 -23.62 -12.54 -37.00
N ASP A 45 -24.90 -12.43 -36.70
CA ASP A 45 -25.50 -11.20 -36.17
C ASP A 45 -24.85 -10.79 -34.84
N ALA A 46 -24.51 -11.75 -33.99
CA ALA A 46 -23.82 -11.48 -32.73
C ALA A 46 -22.43 -10.88 -32.95
N LEU A 47 -21.70 -11.31 -34.00
CA LEU A 47 -20.40 -10.75 -34.34
C LEU A 47 -20.52 -9.31 -34.85
N GLU A 48 -21.53 -9.01 -35.66
CA GLU A 48 -21.79 -7.65 -36.15
C GLU A 48 -22.17 -6.70 -35.01
N ILE A 49 -23.03 -7.15 -34.08
CA ILE A 49 -23.38 -6.39 -32.88
C ILE A 49 -22.14 -6.19 -32.00
N ALA A 50 -21.29 -7.21 -31.85
CA ALA A 50 -20.07 -7.12 -31.06
C ALA A 50 -19.05 -6.13 -31.66
N SER A 51 -18.85 -6.14 -32.98
CA SER A 51 -17.95 -5.20 -33.65
C SER A 51 -18.45 -3.77 -33.51
N ALA A 52 -19.75 -3.54 -33.74
CA ALA A 52 -20.40 -2.25 -33.54
C ALA A 52 -20.24 -1.73 -32.10
N LEU A 53 -20.38 -2.61 -31.10
CA LEU A 53 -20.15 -2.28 -29.68
C LEU A 53 -18.70 -1.92 -29.38
N ILE A 54 -17.73 -2.62 -29.97
CA ILE A 54 -16.30 -2.38 -29.75
C ILE A 54 -15.88 -1.05 -30.36
N ASP A 55 -16.33 -0.76 -31.57
CA ASP A 55 -15.98 0.46 -32.31
C ASP A 55 -16.73 1.69 -31.77
N GLY A 56 -17.92 1.47 -31.20
CA GLY A 56 -18.78 2.53 -30.68
C GLY A 56 -19.82 3.03 -31.68
N HIS A 57 -20.28 2.15 -32.57
CA HIS A 57 -21.35 2.39 -33.51
C HIS A 57 -22.65 1.76 -33.00
N PHE A 58 -23.11 2.15 -31.81
CA PHE A 58 -24.35 1.65 -31.22
C PHE A 58 -25.23 2.78 -30.68
N GLU A 59 -26.54 2.53 -30.60
CA GLU A 59 -27.50 3.50 -30.08
C GLU A 59 -27.27 3.76 -28.59
N GLY A 60 -27.08 5.03 -28.22
CA GLY A 60 -26.79 5.45 -26.84
C GLY A 60 -25.31 5.63 -26.52
N VAL A 61 -24.42 5.65 -27.51
CA VAL A 61 -23.01 6.06 -27.33
C VAL A 61 -22.89 7.51 -26.85
N ASP A 62 -23.81 8.37 -27.28
CA ASP A 62 -23.86 9.79 -26.90
C ASP A 62 -24.30 10.01 -25.44
N ASP A 63 -24.77 8.95 -24.74
CA ASP A 63 -25.09 9.06 -23.32
C ASP A 63 -23.83 9.48 -22.54
N PRO A 64 -23.86 10.58 -21.77
CA PRO A 64 -22.69 11.06 -21.01
C PRO A 64 -22.24 10.08 -19.91
N LYS A 65 -23.09 9.10 -19.60
CA LYS A 65 -22.82 8.00 -18.67
C LYS A 65 -22.13 6.81 -19.34
N VAL A 66 -22.22 6.66 -20.65
CA VAL A 66 -21.55 5.57 -21.37
C VAL A 66 -20.11 6.00 -21.65
N ARG A 67 -19.15 5.20 -21.19
CA ARG A 67 -17.72 5.53 -21.25
C ARG A 67 -16.89 4.30 -21.56
N ARG A 68 -15.69 4.49 -22.13
CA ARG A 68 -14.71 3.41 -22.29
C ARG A 68 -13.96 3.17 -20.98
N CYS A 69 -13.82 1.90 -20.60
CA CYS A 69 -13.07 1.49 -19.42
C CYS A 69 -11.57 1.73 -19.64
N ALA A 70 -10.91 2.41 -18.69
CA ALA A 70 -9.48 2.68 -18.79
C ALA A 70 -8.57 1.44 -18.64
N HIS A 71 -9.13 0.26 -18.32
CA HIS A 71 -8.36 -0.98 -18.17
C HIS A 71 -8.63 -1.99 -19.28
N CYS A 72 -9.90 -2.38 -19.47
CA CYS A 72 -10.28 -3.36 -20.50
C CYS A 72 -10.67 -2.73 -21.85
N GLY A 73 -10.83 -1.41 -21.93
CA GLY A 73 -11.09 -0.70 -23.18
C GLY A 73 -12.55 -0.70 -23.63
N TYR A 74 -13.32 -1.71 -23.24
CA TYR A 74 -14.75 -1.83 -23.58
C TYR A 74 -15.63 -0.72 -22.98
N TYR A 75 -16.74 -0.43 -23.65
CA TYR A 75 -17.77 0.48 -23.17
C TYR A 75 -18.52 -0.09 -21.96
N TYR A 76 -18.89 0.78 -21.03
CA TYR A 76 -19.73 0.47 -19.89
C TYR A 76 -20.54 1.71 -19.50
N ARG A 77 -21.66 1.51 -18.80
CA ARG A 77 -22.46 2.61 -18.25
C ARG A 77 -22.02 2.92 -16.83
N ASP A 78 -21.72 4.18 -16.56
CA ASP A 78 -21.37 4.67 -15.23
C ASP A 78 -22.60 4.67 -14.31
N ILE A 79 -22.53 3.88 -13.24
CA ILE A 79 -23.58 3.77 -12.21
C ILE A 79 -23.38 4.82 -11.11
N THR A 80 -22.21 5.46 -11.02
CA THR A 80 -21.90 6.43 -9.97
C THR A 80 -22.73 7.71 -10.14
N LYS A 81 -23.18 8.28 -9.02
CA LYS A 81 -24.00 9.50 -9.01
C LYS A 81 -23.32 10.68 -9.70
N ASN A 82 -22.00 10.79 -9.52
CA ASN A 82 -21.21 11.93 -9.99
C ASN A 82 -20.58 11.70 -11.38
N ASN A 83 -20.91 10.60 -12.06
CA ASN A 83 -20.27 10.19 -13.32
C ASN A 83 -18.73 10.24 -13.22
N SER A 84 -18.17 9.69 -12.13
CA SER A 84 -16.75 9.78 -11.82
C SER A 84 -16.00 8.48 -12.07
N SER A 85 -16.70 7.40 -12.46
CA SER A 85 -16.04 6.13 -12.69
C SER A 85 -15.16 6.18 -13.94
N ILE A 86 -14.02 5.50 -13.84
CA ILE A 86 -13.03 5.39 -14.92
C ILE A 86 -12.91 3.93 -15.39
N THR A 87 -13.44 2.98 -14.62
CA THR A 87 -13.34 1.55 -14.85
C THR A 87 -14.69 0.87 -14.63
N CYS A 88 -14.99 -0.15 -15.43
CA CYS A 88 -16.28 -0.85 -15.41
C CYS A 88 -16.52 -1.72 -14.16
N CYS A 89 -15.47 -2.16 -13.47
CA CYS A 89 -15.60 -2.97 -12.26
C CYS A 89 -14.38 -2.81 -11.32
N LYS A 90 -14.48 -3.35 -10.09
CA LYS A 90 -13.39 -3.32 -9.08
C LYS A 90 -12.14 -4.09 -9.53
N GLN A 91 -12.32 -5.19 -10.27
CA GLN A 91 -11.19 -5.96 -10.82
C GLN A 91 -10.42 -5.13 -11.83
N CYS A 92 -11.12 -4.42 -12.74
CA CYS A 92 -10.49 -3.50 -13.68
C CYS A 92 -9.80 -2.31 -13.00
N ALA A 93 -10.35 -1.81 -11.89
CA ALA A 93 -9.69 -0.77 -11.09
C ALA A 93 -8.35 -1.29 -10.52
N SER A 94 -8.35 -2.49 -9.94
CA SER A 94 -7.15 -3.11 -9.39
C SER A 94 -6.12 -3.42 -10.46
N GLY A 95 -6.54 -3.97 -11.60
CA GLY A 95 -5.67 -4.27 -12.75
C GLY A 95 -5.04 -3.01 -13.33
N LYS A 96 -5.80 -1.92 -13.45
CA LYS A 96 -5.28 -0.60 -13.85
C LYS A 96 -4.16 -0.16 -12.91
N ASP A 97 -4.37 -0.23 -11.60
CA ASP A 97 -3.37 0.22 -10.62
C ASP A 97 -2.09 -0.63 -10.65
N ILE A 98 -2.20 -1.93 -10.92
CA ILE A 98 -1.05 -2.83 -11.10
C ILE A 98 -0.22 -2.39 -12.32
N VAL A 99 -0.87 -2.17 -13.46
CA VAL A 99 -0.19 -1.73 -14.70
C VAL A 99 0.48 -0.37 -14.50
N LEU A 100 -0.24 0.58 -13.89
CA LEU A 100 0.32 1.91 -13.57
C LEU A 100 1.54 1.80 -12.64
N LYS A 101 1.50 0.92 -11.65
CA LYS A 101 2.61 0.71 -10.73
C LYS A 101 3.80 0.04 -11.41
N ALA A 102 3.57 -0.91 -12.31
CA ALA A 102 4.61 -1.54 -13.12
C ALA A 102 5.30 -0.51 -14.03
N TRP A 103 4.52 0.24 -14.79
CA TRP A 103 5.04 1.28 -15.67
C TRP A 103 5.82 2.37 -14.91
N ARG A 104 5.31 2.86 -13.78
CA ARG A 104 6.05 3.82 -12.93
C ARG A 104 7.39 3.26 -12.45
N ARG A 105 7.49 1.95 -12.23
CA ARG A 105 8.76 1.31 -11.87
C ARG A 105 9.70 1.26 -13.06
N GLU A 106 9.21 0.99 -14.27
CA GLU A 106 10.01 0.99 -15.50
C GLU A 106 10.53 2.38 -15.83
N VAL A 107 9.67 3.40 -15.84
CA VAL A 107 10.10 4.80 -16.08
C VAL A 107 11.17 5.24 -15.08
N ARG A 108 11.04 4.86 -13.81
CA ARG A 108 12.07 5.15 -12.79
C ARG A 108 13.40 4.43 -13.02
N LYS A 109 13.42 3.34 -13.78
CA LYS A 109 14.64 2.59 -14.14
C LYS A 109 15.29 3.17 -15.40
N VAL A 110 14.54 3.81 -16.30
CA VAL A 110 15.10 4.45 -17.49
C VAL A 110 16.13 5.50 -17.06
N GLY A 111 17.36 5.37 -17.56
CA GLY A 111 18.49 6.25 -17.23
C GLY A 111 19.20 5.95 -15.91
N LYS A 112 18.80 4.93 -15.15
CA LYS A 112 19.53 4.46 -13.97
C LYS A 112 20.27 3.17 -14.29
N VAL A 113 21.57 3.12 -13.97
CA VAL A 113 22.32 1.87 -13.97
C VAL A 113 21.61 0.90 -13.02
N ARG A 114 21.21 -0.27 -13.53
CA ARG A 114 20.59 -1.32 -12.71
C ARG A 114 21.56 -1.65 -11.58
N ARG A 115 21.19 -1.33 -10.34
CA ARG A 115 21.94 -1.81 -9.17
C ARG A 115 21.83 -3.33 -9.18
N LEU A 116 22.96 -4.00 -9.40
CA LEU A 116 23.04 -5.45 -9.38
C LEU A 116 22.48 -5.95 -8.04
N THR A 117 21.56 -6.91 -8.11
CA THR A 117 21.09 -7.58 -6.91
C THR A 117 22.20 -8.47 -6.37
N TRP A 118 22.08 -8.88 -5.11
CA TRP A 118 23.03 -9.83 -4.52
C TRP A 118 23.12 -11.12 -5.35
N LEU A 119 22.00 -11.60 -5.90
CA LEU A 119 21.98 -12.76 -6.79
C LEU A 119 22.72 -12.48 -8.11
N ASP A 120 22.54 -11.28 -8.68
CA ASP A 120 23.28 -10.82 -9.87
C ASP A 120 24.78 -10.57 -9.58
N LEU A 121 25.21 -10.55 -8.33
CA LEU A 121 26.63 -10.51 -7.97
C LEU A 121 27.16 -11.92 -7.66
N HIS A 122 26.29 -12.82 -7.17
CA HIS A 122 26.63 -14.18 -6.77
C HIS A 122 26.66 -15.20 -7.91
N TYR A 123 25.85 -15.00 -8.95
CA TYR A 123 25.83 -15.87 -10.12
C TYR A 123 26.30 -15.17 -11.39
N ALA A 124 26.72 -13.91 -11.25
CA ALA A 124 27.01 -13.07 -12.38
C ALA A 124 28.30 -12.27 -12.17
N SER A 125 29.40 -12.90 -12.60
CA SER A 125 30.36 -12.20 -13.45
C SER A 125 29.80 -11.99 -14.89
N SER A 126 28.48 -11.99 -15.10
CA SER A 126 27.87 -11.92 -16.43
C SER A 126 27.64 -10.47 -16.88
N TYR A 127 28.57 -9.55 -16.61
CA TYR A 127 28.52 -8.23 -17.24
C TYR A 127 28.92 -8.30 -18.74
N LYS A 128 29.37 -9.46 -19.22
CA LYS A 128 29.70 -9.75 -20.64
C LYS A 128 29.30 -11.16 -21.12
N GLY A 129 28.25 -11.77 -20.56
CA GLY A 129 27.68 -13.00 -21.12
C GLY A 129 28.49 -14.29 -20.97
N GLU A 130 29.58 -14.28 -20.21
CA GLU A 130 30.31 -15.51 -19.87
C GLU A 130 29.91 -16.02 -18.48
N SER A 131 29.51 -17.29 -18.46
CA SER A 131 29.03 -18.02 -17.29
C SER A 131 30.23 -18.51 -16.48
N PHE A 132 30.81 -17.65 -15.63
CA PHE A 132 31.84 -18.13 -14.69
C PHE A 132 31.20 -18.71 -13.43
N GLU A 133 31.89 -19.72 -12.90
CA GLU A 133 31.58 -20.44 -11.68
C GLU A 133 31.43 -19.51 -10.47
N TYR A 134 30.79 -20.05 -9.43
CA TYR A 134 30.40 -19.35 -8.21
C TYR A 134 31.59 -18.57 -7.59
N PRO A 135 31.53 -17.22 -7.46
CA PRO A 135 32.66 -16.36 -7.04
C PRO A 135 33.20 -16.62 -5.64
N PHE A 136 32.55 -17.47 -4.86
CA PHE A 136 32.94 -17.83 -3.50
C PHE A 136 34.26 -18.61 -3.47
N TRP A 137 34.62 -19.28 -4.57
CA TRP A 137 35.87 -20.05 -4.69
C TRP A 137 37.02 -19.27 -5.31
N SER A 138 36.74 -18.10 -5.90
CA SER A 138 37.74 -17.31 -6.62
C SER A 138 38.28 -16.12 -5.81
N SER A 139 37.63 -15.75 -4.70
CA SER A 139 38.00 -14.57 -3.92
C SER A 139 37.43 -14.61 -2.49
N ASP A 140 38.33 -14.67 -1.50
CA ASP A 140 38.00 -14.56 -0.07
C ASP A 140 37.24 -13.26 0.25
N TRP A 141 37.51 -12.19 -0.50
CA TRP A 141 36.81 -10.91 -0.33
C TRP A 141 35.30 -11.04 -0.58
N HIS A 142 34.89 -11.84 -1.58
CA HIS A 142 33.47 -12.10 -1.86
C HIS A 142 32.79 -12.97 -0.80
N MET A 143 33.54 -13.89 -0.18
CA MET A 143 33.08 -14.69 0.95
C MET A 143 32.77 -13.80 2.18
N PHE A 144 33.68 -12.90 2.54
CA PHE A 144 33.47 -12.01 3.69
C PHE A 144 32.38 -10.93 3.46
N GLU A 145 32.19 -10.46 2.23
CA GLU A 145 31.14 -9.49 1.87
C GLU A 145 29.71 -10.08 2.05
N TYR A 146 29.54 -11.39 1.83
CA TYR A 146 28.29 -12.12 2.06
C TYR A 146 27.92 -12.18 3.54
N ASP A 147 28.87 -12.58 4.38
CA ASP A 147 28.68 -12.69 5.82
C ASP A 147 28.47 -11.31 6.44
N ARG A 148 29.16 -10.27 5.94
CA ARG A 148 28.96 -8.88 6.35
C ARG A 148 27.52 -8.40 6.10
N LYS A 149 26.97 -8.64 4.90
CA LYS A 149 25.61 -8.21 4.54
C LYS A 149 24.52 -8.94 5.30
N ARG A 150 24.75 -10.21 5.66
CA ARG A 150 23.84 -11.00 6.51
C ARG A 150 24.07 -10.77 8.01
N LYS A 151 25.04 -9.94 8.39
CA LYS A 151 25.48 -9.68 9.77
C LYS A 151 25.93 -10.95 10.50
N VAL A 152 26.51 -11.89 9.77
CA VAL A 152 27.06 -13.13 10.33
C VAL A 152 28.46 -12.87 10.88
N TYR A 153 29.26 -12.05 10.19
CA TYR A 153 30.54 -11.53 10.69
C TYR A 153 30.66 -10.03 10.34
N SER A 154 30.67 -9.17 11.35
CA SER A 154 31.33 -7.86 11.24
C SER A 154 32.75 -8.04 11.75
N PHE A 155 33.74 -7.69 10.94
CA PHE A 155 35.12 -7.58 11.42
C PHE A 155 35.16 -6.54 12.56
N GLY A 156 35.64 -6.97 13.74
CA GLY A 156 35.78 -6.17 14.95
C GLY A 156 34.64 -6.39 15.96
N ASP A 157 35.02 -6.86 17.15
CA ASP A 157 34.46 -6.77 18.53
C ASP A 157 32.98 -6.44 18.82
N ASP A 158 32.08 -6.48 17.85
CA ASP A 158 30.68 -6.08 18.00
C ASP A 158 29.75 -7.26 18.35
N PHE A 159 30.31 -8.41 18.76
CA PHE A 159 29.52 -9.56 19.20
C PHE A 159 28.63 -9.18 20.39
N GLU A 160 29.17 -8.44 21.35
CA GLU A 160 28.43 -7.96 22.51
C GLU A 160 27.31 -6.99 22.11
N GLN A 161 27.57 -6.10 21.14
CA GLN A 161 26.56 -5.17 20.62
C GLN A 161 25.45 -5.90 19.86
N TYR A 162 25.79 -6.94 19.09
CA TYR A 162 24.82 -7.79 18.41
C TYR A 162 23.94 -8.55 19.41
N VAL A 163 24.55 -9.18 20.41
CA VAL A 163 23.83 -9.91 21.47
C VAL A 163 22.94 -8.96 22.27
N ALA A 164 23.43 -7.77 22.64
CA ALA A 164 22.65 -6.73 23.31
C ALA A 164 21.46 -6.28 22.45
N GLN A 165 21.65 -6.09 21.14
CA GLN A 165 20.57 -5.70 20.23
C GLN A 165 19.52 -6.81 20.05
N GLN A 166 19.93 -8.09 20.02
CA GLN A 166 19.00 -9.22 19.94
C GLN A 166 18.22 -9.40 21.24
N LYS A 167 18.86 -9.26 22.41
CA LYS A 167 18.19 -9.22 23.71
C LYS A 167 17.18 -8.09 23.79
N ARG A 168 17.56 -6.86 23.42
CA ARG A 168 16.65 -5.71 23.33
C ARG A 168 15.46 -5.97 22.41
N LYS A 169 15.70 -6.58 21.23
CA LYS A 169 14.64 -6.95 20.30
C LYS A 169 13.71 -8.00 20.91
N ALA A 170 14.23 -9.00 21.61
CA ALA A 170 13.43 -10.01 22.28
C ALA A 170 12.57 -9.39 23.40
N GLU A 171 13.16 -8.52 24.23
CA GLU A 171 12.47 -7.81 25.32
C GLU A 171 11.37 -6.86 24.82
N ILE A 172 11.58 -6.21 23.66
CA ILE A 172 10.59 -5.31 23.04
C ILE A 172 9.50 -6.09 22.26
N GLY A 173 9.58 -7.42 22.21
CA GLY A 173 8.59 -8.29 21.55
C GLY A 173 8.87 -8.60 20.08
N GLY A 174 10.10 -8.40 19.61
CA GLY A 174 10.54 -8.70 18.24
C GLY A 174 9.89 -7.81 17.17
N LYS A 175 9.81 -8.32 15.93
CA LYS A 175 9.19 -7.60 14.79
C LYS A 175 7.67 -7.43 14.92
N ARG A 176 7.02 -8.11 15.87
CA ARG A 176 5.58 -8.04 16.11
C ARG A 176 5.31 -8.11 17.61
N LYS A 177 4.88 -7.00 18.20
CA LYS A 177 4.39 -6.97 19.59
C LYS A 177 3.39 -8.11 19.81
N THR A 178 3.60 -8.89 20.87
CA THR A 178 2.62 -9.88 21.34
C THR A 178 1.32 -9.16 21.67
N PRO A 179 0.17 -9.66 21.18
CA PRO A 179 -1.11 -9.07 21.54
C PRO A 179 -1.34 -9.26 23.04
N GLU A 180 -1.36 -8.16 23.79
CA GLU A 180 -1.74 -8.18 25.20
C GLU A 180 -3.24 -8.16 25.34
N ARG A 181 -3.75 -9.01 26.25
CA ARG A 181 -5.16 -9.05 26.63
C ARG A 181 -5.40 -7.92 27.63
N ILE A 182 -5.94 -6.81 27.14
CA ILE A 182 -6.37 -5.70 27.98
C ILE A 182 -7.82 -5.98 28.37
N ASP A 183 -8.05 -6.37 29.63
CA ASP A 183 -9.41 -6.52 30.17
C ASP A 183 -9.98 -5.11 30.39
N TYR A 184 -10.73 -4.62 29.40
CA TYR A 184 -11.51 -3.38 29.51
C TYR A 184 -12.97 -3.74 29.74
N ASP A 185 -13.49 -3.34 30.90
CA ASP A 185 -14.90 -3.14 31.26
C ASP A 185 -15.92 -4.16 30.69
N GLY A 186 -16.14 -5.24 31.44
CA GLY A 186 -17.48 -5.81 31.67
C GLY A 186 -18.19 -6.58 30.56
N TYR A 187 -17.60 -6.80 29.38
CA TYR A 187 -18.19 -7.65 28.33
C TYR A 187 -17.37 -8.92 28.08
N ASN A 188 -17.98 -10.08 28.38
CA ASN A 188 -17.39 -11.43 28.35
C ASN A 188 -17.02 -11.99 26.95
N ALA A 189 -16.93 -11.14 25.92
CA ALA A 189 -16.60 -11.58 24.56
C ALA A 189 -15.19 -11.09 24.17
N PRO A 190 -14.20 -11.99 23.99
CA PRO A 190 -12.87 -11.60 23.59
C PRO A 190 -12.90 -10.97 22.19
N ARG A 191 -12.39 -9.74 22.07
CA ARG A 191 -12.15 -9.08 20.78
C ARG A 191 -10.66 -8.84 20.61
N ASN A 192 -10.10 -9.32 19.50
CA ASN A 192 -8.73 -8.98 19.08
C ASN A 192 -8.70 -7.53 18.61
N ILE A 193 -8.43 -6.59 19.52
CA ILE A 193 -8.32 -5.18 19.19
C ILE A 193 -6.88 -4.91 18.74
N HIS A 194 -6.68 -4.80 17.43
CA HIS A 194 -5.45 -4.25 16.88
C HIS A 194 -5.43 -2.73 17.09
N VAL A 195 -4.93 -2.25 18.23
CA VAL A 195 -4.69 -0.81 18.43
C VAL A 195 -3.51 -0.39 17.56
N LYS A 196 -3.78 0.13 16.36
CA LYS A 196 -2.76 0.79 15.54
C LYS A 196 -2.45 2.17 16.16
N LEU A 197 -1.53 2.22 17.12
CA LEU A 197 -0.95 3.47 17.64
C LEU A 197 0.06 4.13 16.67
N GLY A 198 -0.08 3.88 15.36
CA GLY A 198 0.92 4.21 14.34
C GLY A 198 0.38 4.97 13.13
N GLY A 199 -0.78 5.62 13.26
CA GLY A 199 -1.21 6.62 12.29
C GLY A 199 -0.80 7.99 12.79
N HIS A 200 -0.03 8.75 12.00
CA HIS A 200 -0.12 10.20 12.07
C HIS A 200 -1.57 10.57 11.74
N VAL A 201 -2.42 10.60 12.76
CA VAL A 201 -3.70 11.31 12.70
C VAL A 201 -3.28 12.75 12.47
N GLY A 202 -3.56 13.29 11.29
CA GLY A 202 -3.30 14.69 11.01
C GLY A 202 -3.88 15.49 12.16
N CYS A 203 -3.01 16.12 12.95
CA CYS A 203 -3.44 16.97 14.05
C CYS A 203 -4.25 18.09 13.41
N GLY A 204 -5.58 18.02 13.53
CA GLY A 204 -6.44 19.16 13.27
C GLY A 204 -5.90 20.37 14.06
N LYS A 205 -6.23 21.59 13.62
CA LYS A 205 -5.79 22.81 14.31
C LYS A 205 -6.12 22.70 15.80
N VAL A 206 -5.08 22.52 16.62
CA VAL A 206 -5.23 22.43 18.07
C VAL A 206 -5.45 23.85 18.57
N THR A 207 -6.66 24.14 19.02
CA THR A 207 -6.95 25.39 19.72
C THR A 207 -6.56 25.23 21.18
N VAL A 208 -5.48 25.90 21.58
CA VAL A 208 -5.06 25.95 22.97
C VAL A 208 -5.87 27.02 23.69
N ILE A 209 -6.88 26.61 24.45
CA ILE A 209 -7.65 27.53 25.29
C ILE A 209 -6.90 27.69 26.61
N LYS A 210 -6.31 28.87 26.85
CA LYS A 210 -5.68 29.20 28.12
C LYS A 210 -6.76 29.54 29.14
N GLN A 211 -6.91 28.72 30.16
CA GLN A 211 -7.82 28.97 31.29
C GLN A 211 -7.01 29.11 32.58
N SER A 212 -7.56 29.82 33.57
CA SER A 212 -6.98 29.85 34.91
C SER A 212 -7.09 28.47 35.56
N ARG A 213 -6.13 28.15 36.42
CA ARG A 213 -6.05 26.86 37.13
C ARG A 213 -7.35 26.51 37.85
N GLU A 214 -7.97 27.49 38.51
CA GLU A 214 -9.22 27.31 39.25
C GLU A 214 -10.39 26.89 38.34
N LYS A 215 -10.49 27.46 37.14
CA LYS A 215 -11.52 27.09 36.16
C LYS A 215 -11.33 25.66 35.65
N ILE A 216 -10.07 25.28 35.38
CA ILE A 216 -9.72 23.93 34.96
C ILE A 216 -10.06 22.94 36.09
N GLU A 217 -9.71 23.26 37.34
CA GLU A 217 -10.01 22.38 38.48
C GLU A 217 -11.51 22.21 38.71
N ALA A 218 -12.30 23.28 38.58
CA ALA A 218 -13.76 23.21 38.67
C ALA A 218 -14.38 22.37 37.55
N GLU A 219 -13.91 22.53 36.31
CA GLU A 219 -14.39 21.76 35.15
C GLU A 219 -14.04 20.26 35.29
N LEU A 220 -12.83 19.95 35.74
CA LEU A 220 -12.41 18.57 35.95
C LEU A 220 -13.14 17.91 37.14
N LEU A 221 -13.40 18.66 38.22
CA LEU A 221 -14.22 18.21 39.34
C LEU A 221 -15.65 17.88 38.89
N ALA A 222 -16.26 18.76 38.08
CA ALA A 222 -17.60 18.55 37.56
C ALA A 222 -17.69 17.33 36.62
N ARG A 223 -16.68 17.11 35.77
CA ARG A 223 -16.70 16.01 34.79
C ARG A 223 -16.38 14.63 35.37
N TYR A 224 -15.39 14.55 36.26
CA TYR A 224 -14.84 13.27 36.71
C TYR A 224 -15.14 12.94 38.16
N GLY A 225 -15.61 13.91 38.95
CA GLY A 225 -15.83 13.77 40.38
C GLY A 225 -14.54 13.78 41.22
N ALA A 226 -14.66 14.12 42.49
CA ALA A 226 -13.52 14.34 43.39
C ALA A 226 -12.61 13.10 43.54
N LYS A 227 -13.21 11.91 43.67
CA LYS A 227 -12.46 10.66 43.92
C LYS A 227 -11.58 10.26 42.74
N LYS A 228 -12.09 10.36 41.51
CA LYS A 228 -11.35 10.04 40.29
C LYS A 228 -10.25 11.07 40.01
N LEU A 229 -10.54 12.34 40.24
CA LEU A 229 -9.55 13.41 40.11
C LEU A 229 -8.35 13.20 41.05
N GLN A 230 -8.60 12.79 42.29
CA GLN A 230 -7.54 12.51 43.25
C GLN A 230 -6.66 11.34 42.80
N GLN A 231 -7.26 10.26 42.28
CA GLN A 231 -6.51 9.12 41.74
C GLN A 231 -5.64 9.52 40.54
N GLU A 232 -6.18 10.32 39.62
CA GLU A 232 -5.41 10.81 38.46
C GLU A 232 -4.29 11.77 38.87
N ARG A 233 -4.48 12.57 39.93
CA ARG A 233 -3.40 13.41 40.50
C ARG A 233 -2.26 12.57 41.02
N VAL A 234 -2.56 11.50 41.77
CA VAL A 234 -1.56 10.57 42.28
C VAL A 234 -0.83 9.87 41.11
N ARG A 235 -1.56 9.46 40.08
CA ARG A 235 -0.96 8.87 38.87
C ARG A 235 -0.03 9.85 38.14
N ALA A 236 -0.46 11.10 37.96
CA ALA A 236 0.35 12.13 37.33
C ALA A 236 1.62 12.44 38.12
N GLN A 237 1.54 12.48 39.46
CA GLN A 237 2.71 12.64 40.34
C GLN A 237 3.67 11.45 40.21
N MET A 238 3.14 10.21 40.21
CA MET A 238 3.95 9.00 40.07
C MET A 238 4.61 8.91 38.68
N ALA A 239 3.93 9.38 37.63
CA ALA A 239 4.47 9.48 36.29
C ALA A 239 5.58 10.54 36.18
N ALA A 240 5.39 11.72 36.80
CA ALA A 240 6.41 12.77 36.86
C ALA A 240 7.68 12.32 37.61
N LEU A 241 7.53 11.47 38.63
CA LEU A 241 8.63 10.87 39.37
C LEU A 241 9.31 9.70 38.62
N GLY A 242 8.86 9.37 37.41
CA GLY A 242 9.43 8.28 36.59
C GLY A 242 9.22 6.88 37.16
N ARG A 243 8.30 6.72 38.13
CA ARG A 243 8.04 5.43 38.82
C ARG A 243 6.92 4.62 38.17
N TYR A 244 6.42 5.05 37.02
CA TYR A 244 5.46 4.28 36.24
C TYR A 244 6.21 3.21 35.44
N LYS A 245 6.16 1.95 35.92
CA LYS A 245 6.40 0.80 35.05
C LYS A 245 5.20 0.71 34.11
N ILE A 246 5.42 1.06 32.85
CA ILE A 246 4.57 0.65 31.73
C ILE A 246 4.79 -0.84 31.52
#